data_AF-A0A076L9U1-F1
#
_entry.id   AF-A0A076L9U1-F1
#
_cell.length_a   1.000
_cell.length_b   1.000
_cell.length_c   1.000
_cell.angle_alpha   90.00
_cell.angle_beta   90.00
_cell.angle_gamma   90.00
#
_symmetry.space_group_name_H-M   'P 1'
#
loop_
_entity.id
_entity.type
_entity.pdbx_description
1 polymer ?
#
loop_
_entity_poly.entity_id
_entity_poly.type
_entity_poly.pdbx_seq_one_letter_code
_entity_poly.pdbx_strand_id
1 'polypeptide(L)'
;MIALIEIKKSLDEILSKIDGDKKYISEIAKKITPINYKLLYVNETKCVRCNLCYKECPVDAIEKAKIKKPVKIIHDKCVKCEICAQTCPVGAIYVIEGKAEIKSNEVHYTIKEKSIPHRKIRLKNYELDKDKCVKCGICARYCPTGAIKVVIRKSIDVNLDLCMGCGACAEVCPKKCIKVESEIGDVIKTRDIEVNRDLCVGCMVCVEECPINVIEQDGDKVKINKDECILCGRCVEVCPVNAIKMWEKK
;
A
#
# COMPACT_ATOMS: atom_id res chain seq x y z
N MET A 1 -4.35 -19.30 1.52
CA MET A 1 -3.40 -19.50 2.63
C MET A 1 -2.52 -18.27 2.71
N ILE A 2 -2.57 -17.54 3.81
CA ILE A 2 -1.64 -16.42 4.05
C ILE A 2 -0.31 -17.03 4.46
N ALA A 3 0.78 -16.69 3.78
CA ALA A 3 2.11 -17.15 4.17
C ALA A 3 2.52 -16.47 5.49
N LEU A 4 2.84 -17.29 6.49
CA LEU A 4 3.34 -16.89 7.80
C LEU A 4 4.66 -17.62 8.05
N ILE A 5 5.71 -16.89 8.37
CA ILE A 5 7.01 -17.42 8.75
C ILE A 5 7.31 -16.94 10.17
N GLU A 6 7.67 -17.89 11.04
CA GLU A 6 8.12 -17.61 12.40
C GLU A 6 9.51 -18.17 12.60
N ILE A 7 10.43 -17.32 13.08
CA ILE A 7 11.80 -17.70 13.43
C ILE A 7 12.02 -17.31 14.89
N LYS A 8 12.59 -18.23 15.66
CA LYS A 8 12.96 -18.00 17.06
C LYS A 8 14.47 -18.08 17.18
N LYS A 9 15.05 -17.16 17.93
CA LYS A 9 16.47 -17.19 18.32
C LYS A 9 16.61 -16.99 19.82
N SER A 10 17.54 -17.71 20.42
CA SER A 10 17.87 -17.53 21.83
C SER A 10 18.37 -16.11 22.08
N LEU A 11 17.81 -15.44 23.08
CA LEU A 11 18.29 -14.13 23.51
C LEU A 11 19.71 -14.26 24.09
N ASP A 12 19.97 -15.29 24.89
CA ASP A 12 21.30 -15.52 25.49
C ASP A 12 22.41 -15.66 24.43
N GLU A 13 22.12 -16.34 23.32
CA GLU A 13 23.06 -16.47 22.20
C GLU A 13 23.40 -15.11 21.58
N ILE A 14 22.41 -14.23 21.46
CA ILE A 14 22.61 -12.86 20.94
C ILE A 14 23.41 -12.03 21.96
N LEU A 15 23.03 -12.08 23.23
CA LEU A 15 23.66 -11.29 24.29
C LEU A 15 25.11 -11.72 24.58
N SER A 16 25.44 -12.99 24.37
CA SER A 16 26.81 -13.53 24.52
C SER A 16 27.86 -12.86 23.64
N LYS A 17 27.45 -12.12 22.61
CA LYS A 17 28.32 -11.40 21.67
C LYS A 17 28.64 -9.97 22.10
N ILE A 18 28.09 -9.53 23.22
CA ILE A 18 28.29 -8.18 23.75
C ILE A 18 29.22 -8.29 24.96
N ASP A 19 30.36 -7.61 24.89
CA ASP A 19 31.24 -7.42 26.03
C ASP A 19 30.56 -6.45 27.02
N GLY A 20 30.13 -6.96 28.17
CA GLY A 20 29.48 -6.17 29.22
C GLY A 20 28.86 -7.00 30.33
N ASP A 21 28.41 -6.34 31.40
CA ASP A 21 27.72 -7.01 32.49
C ASP A 21 26.35 -7.53 32.03
N LYS A 22 26.23 -8.87 32.02
CA LYS A 22 25.04 -9.61 31.58
C LYS A 22 23.76 -9.16 32.29
N LYS A 23 23.85 -8.68 33.54
CA LYS A 23 22.71 -8.17 34.29
C LYS A 23 22.10 -6.93 33.62
N TYR A 24 22.94 -5.93 33.32
CA TYR A 24 22.50 -4.69 32.68
C TYR A 24 22.05 -4.93 31.24
N ILE A 25 22.72 -5.82 30.51
CA ILE A 25 22.34 -6.21 29.16
C ILE A 25 20.94 -6.86 29.15
N SER A 26 20.66 -7.75 30.12
CA SER A 26 19.34 -8.37 30.27
C SER A 26 18.25 -7.36 30.64
N GLU A 27 18.56 -6.37 31.48
CA GLU A 27 17.63 -5.28 31.81
C GLU A 27 17.28 -4.41 30.61
N ILE A 28 18.25 -4.10 29.75
CA ILE A 28 18.00 -3.37 28.50
C ILE A 28 17.15 -4.21 27.56
N ALA A 29 17.47 -5.50 27.39
CA ALA A 29 16.71 -6.40 26.52
C ALA A 29 15.22 -6.46 26.90
N LYS A 30 14.90 -6.48 28.20
CA LYS A 30 13.51 -6.46 28.69
C LYS A 30 12.75 -5.16 28.38
N LYS A 31 13.46 -4.06 28.12
CA LYS A 31 12.87 -2.76 27.76
C LYS A 31 12.74 -2.54 26.26
N ILE A 32 13.25 -3.46 25.42
CA ILE A 32 13.15 -3.35 23.97
C ILE A 32 11.69 -3.51 23.55
N THR A 33 11.14 -2.47 22.92
CA THR A 33 9.80 -2.49 22.35
C THR A 33 9.78 -3.29 21.04
N PRO A 34 8.66 -3.94 20.69
CA PRO A 34 8.54 -4.64 19.40
C PRO A 34 8.85 -3.73 18.21
N ILE A 35 9.70 -4.21 17.32
CA ILE A 35 10.02 -3.53 16.06
C ILE A 35 9.03 -4.04 15.02
N ASN A 36 8.21 -3.14 14.48
CA ASN A 36 7.28 -3.45 13.40
C ASN A 36 7.82 -2.85 12.10
N TYR A 37 7.78 -3.62 11.03
CA TYR A 37 8.16 -3.17 9.70
C TYR A 37 7.06 -3.54 8.70
N LYS A 38 6.85 -2.67 7.72
CA LYS A 38 5.91 -2.90 6.63
C LYS A 38 6.57 -2.58 5.31
N LEU A 39 6.36 -3.46 4.34
CA LEU A 39 6.88 -3.33 2.99
C LEU A 39 5.76 -3.57 1.98
N LEU A 40 5.72 -2.77 0.93
CA LEU A 40 4.86 -2.98 -0.22
C LEU A 40 5.72 -3.33 -1.44
N TYR A 41 5.30 -4.33 -2.20
CA TYR A 41 5.97 -4.71 -3.44
C TYR A 41 4.98 -5.09 -4.54
N VAL A 42 5.43 -4.99 -5.79
CA VAL A 42 4.62 -5.29 -6.98
C VAL A 42 5.07 -6.64 -7.54
N ASN A 43 4.13 -7.56 -7.70
CA ASN A 43 4.34 -8.76 -8.49
C ASN A 43 4.24 -8.41 -9.98
N GLU A 44 5.39 -8.46 -10.65
CA GLU A 44 5.53 -8.03 -12.05
C GLU A 44 4.73 -8.88 -13.04
N THR A 45 4.53 -10.17 -12.74
CA THR A 45 3.83 -11.10 -13.63
C THR A 45 2.31 -10.95 -13.52
N LYS A 46 1.80 -10.56 -12.35
CA LYS A 46 0.39 -10.24 -12.13
C LYS A 46 -0.02 -8.83 -12.59
N CYS A 47 0.94 -7.90 -12.66
CA CYS A 47 0.63 -6.51 -12.99
C CYS A 47 0.13 -6.34 -14.44
N VAL A 48 -1.11 -5.84 -14.60
CA VAL A 48 -1.73 -5.58 -15.91
C VAL A 48 -1.47 -4.19 -16.48
N ARG A 49 -0.64 -3.37 -15.80
CA ARG A 49 -0.22 -2.03 -16.25
C ARG A 49 -1.39 -1.04 -16.41
N CYS A 50 -2.41 -1.17 -15.56
CA CYS A 50 -3.57 -0.27 -15.54
C CYS A 50 -3.30 1.12 -14.95
N ASN A 51 -2.19 1.29 -14.23
CA ASN A 51 -1.81 2.55 -13.59
C ASN A 51 -2.83 3.13 -12.59
N LEU A 52 -3.81 2.36 -12.12
CA LEU A 52 -4.74 2.84 -11.08
C LEU A 52 -4.00 3.16 -9.77
N CYS A 53 -3.11 2.27 -9.33
CA CYS A 53 -2.30 2.53 -8.12
C CYS A 53 -1.39 3.76 -8.26
N TYR A 54 -0.89 4.04 -9.46
CA TYR A 54 -0.12 5.25 -9.75
C TYR A 54 -0.98 6.50 -9.57
N LYS A 55 -2.19 6.49 -10.14
CA LYS A 55 -3.15 7.61 -10.06
C LYS A 55 -3.66 7.86 -8.64
N GLU A 56 -3.85 6.80 -7.85
CA GLU A 56 -4.37 6.88 -6.48
C GLU A 56 -3.27 7.05 -5.41
N CYS A 57 -2.00 7.23 -5.78
CA CYS A 57 -0.93 7.38 -4.80
C CYS A 57 -0.90 8.80 -4.24
N PRO A 58 -1.14 9.02 -2.93
CA PRO A 58 -1.22 10.37 -2.37
C PRO A 58 0.13 11.07 -2.18
N VAL A 59 1.25 10.36 -2.42
CA VAL A 59 2.61 10.82 -2.12
C VAL A 59 3.58 10.60 -3.29
N ASP A 60 3.04 10.37 -4.49
CA ASP A 60 3.83 10.16 -5.72
C ASP A 60 4.95 9.11 -5.61
N ALA A 61 4.72 8.08 -4.80
CA ALA A 61 5.67 7.01 -4.52
C ALA A 61 5.60 5.85 -5.54
N ILE A 62 4.93 6.04 -6.68
CA ILE A 62 4.77 5.01 -7.71
C ILE A 62 5.25 5.56 -9.06
N GLU A 63 6.09 4.80 -9.74
CA GLU A 63 6.44 5.05 -11.14
C GLU A 63 5.39 4.43 -12.05
N LYS A 64 4.93 5.21 -13.04
CA LYS A 64 3.93 4.77 -14.02
C LYS A 64 4.45 3.60 -14.87
N ALA A 65 3.59 2.60 -15.06
CA ALA A 65 3.89 1.45 -15.93
C ALA A 65 3.97 1.85 -17.41
N LYS A 66 4.81 1.10 -18.13
CA LYS A 66 4.94 1.12 -19.60
C LYS A 66 4.52 -0.24 -20.15
N ILE A 67 4.36 -0.37 -21.47
CA ILE A 67 3.99 -1.66 -22.09
C ILE A 67 4.97 -2.78 -21.64
N LYS A 68 6.28 -2.51 -21.62
CA LYS A 68 7.29 -3.51 -21.25
C LYS A 68 7.59 -3.58 -19.74
N LYS A 69 7.25 -2.55 -18.95
CA LYS A 69 7.65 -2.43 -17.54
C LYS A 69 6.43 -2.23 -16.64
N PRO A 70 6.22 -3.03 -15.59
CA PRO A 70 5.13 -2.81 -14.62
C PRO A 70 5.35 -1.51 -13.85
N VAL A 71 4.39 -1.16 -12.99
CA VAL A 71 4.59 -0.09 -12.00
C VAL A 71 5.70 -0.47 -11.03
N LYS A 72 6.41 0.53 -10.51
CA LYS A 72 7.45 0.33 -9.48
C LYS A 72 7.15 1.25 -8.29
N ILE A 73 7.30 0.73 -7.07
CA ILE A 73 7.19 1.54 -5.85
C ILE A 73 8.55 2.16 -5.56
N ILE A 74 8.59 3.47 -5.30
CA ILE A 74 9.75 4.22 -4.84
C ILE A 74 9.71 4.17 -3.31
N HIS A 75 10.45 3.23 -2.71
CA HIS A 75 10.36 2.95 -1.27
C HIS A 75 10.68 4.16 -0.38
N ASP A 76 11.61 5.02 -0.79
CA ASP A 76 11.99 6.22 -0.03
C ASP A 76 10.86 7.25 0.09
N LYS A 77 9.91 7.25 -0.86
CA LYS A 77 8.72 8.12 -0.83
C LYS A 77 7.49 7.43 -0.24
N CYS A 78 7.53 6.11 -0.13
CA CYS A 78 6.35 5.32 0.21
C CYS A 78 6.03 5.41 1.71
N VAL A 79 4.90 6.04 2.04
CA VAL A 79 4.39 6.15 3.42
C VAL A 79 3.55 4.94 3.85
N LYS A 80 3.55 3.85 3.06
CA LYS A 80 2.96 2.55 3.42
C LYS A 80 1.48 2.60 3.81
N CYS A 81 0.70 3.50 3.19
CA CYS A 81 -0.74 3.70 3.46
C CYS A 81 -1.67 2.62 2.89
N GLU A 82 -1.15 1.63 2.14
CA GLU A 82 -1.91 0.48 1.59
C GLU A 82 -2.93 0.82 0.47
N ILE A 83 -3.18 2.10 0.15
CA ILE A 83 -4.14 2.54 -0.88
C ILE A 83 -3.89 1.88 -2.25
N CYS A 84 -2.62 1.76 -2.65
CA CYS A 84 -2.26 1.13 -3.91
C CYS A 84 -2.64 -0.36 -3.95
N ALA A 85 -2.49 -1.07 -2.84
CA ALA A 85 -2.89 -2.47 -2.71
C ALA A 85 -4.42 -2.62 -2.74
N GLN A 86 -5.15 -1.76 -2.01
CA GLN A 86 -6.61 -1.74 -2.06
C GLN A 86 -7.15 -1.47 -3.47
N THR A 87 -6.49 -0.56 -4.20
CA THR A 87 -6.90 -0.13 -5.54
C THR A 87 -6.56 -1.17 -6.61
N CYS A 88 -5.59 -2.06 -6.37
CA CYS A 88 -5.11 -2.98 -7.40
C CYS A 88 -6.18 -4.02 -7.79
N PRO A 89 -6.75 -3.98 -9.02
CA PRO A 89 -7.87 -4.85 -9.39
C PRO A 89 -7.50 -6.33 -9.53
N VAL A 90 -6.21 -6.63 -9.64
CA VAL A 90 -5.67 -7.97 -9.95
C VAL A 90 -4.83 -8.54 -8.81
N GLY A 91 -4.83 -7.88 -7.64
CA GLY A 91 -4.04 -8.33 -6.48
C GLY A 91 -2.55 -8.47 -6.77
N ALA A 92 -1.98 -7.57 -7.58
CA ALA A 92 -0.56 -7.57 -7.94
C ALA A 92 0.31 -6.84 -6.92
N ILE A 93 -0.26 -6.09 -5.98
CA ILE A 93 0.50 -5.37 -4.95
C ILE A 93 0.30 -6.07 -3.63
N TYR A 94 1.41 -6.47 -3.03
CA TYR A 94 1.47 -7.24 -1.80
C TYR A 94 1.91 -6.33 -0.65
N VAL A 95 1.35 -6.58 0.53
CA VAL A 95 1.74 -5.92 1.78
C VAL A 95 2.31 -6.97 2.70
N ILE A 96 3.58 -6.82 3.07
CA ILE A 96 4.28 -7.73 3.98
C ILE A 96 4.52 -7.01 5.29
N GLU A 97 4.13 -7.63 6.40
CA GLU A 97 4.40 -7.15 7.74
C GLU A 97 5.46 -8.02 8.40
N GLY A 98 6.48 -7.38 8.96
CA GLY A 98 7.51 -7.97 9.78
C GLY A 98 7.35 -7.48 11.22
N LYS A 99 7.53 -8.37 12.19
CA LYS A 99 7.57 -8.05 13.62
C LYS A 99 8.76 -8.75 14.25
N ALA A 100 9.56 -8.02 15.01
CA ALA A 100 10.56 -8.59 15.91
C ALA A 100 10.17 -8.23 17.35
N GLU A 101 10.05 -9.21 18.22
CA GLU A 101 9.74 -8.99 19.63
C GLU A 101 10.49 -9.96 20.53
N ILE A 102 10.79 -9.52 21.75
CA ILE A 102 11.38 -10.38 22.77
C ILE A 102 10.24 -10.97 23.60
N LYS A 103 10.17 -12.30 23.64
CA LYS A 103 9.22 -13.05 24.45
C LYS A 103 10.00 -13.99 25.35
N SER A 104 9.87 -13.79 26.66
CA SER A 104 10.63 -14.51 27.67
C SER A 104 12.15 -14.37 27.44
N ASN A 105 12.80 -15.40 26.90
CA ASN A 105 14.25 -15.42 26.61
C ASN A 105 14.55 -15.70 25.13
N GLU A 106 13.60 -15.39 24.25
CA GLU A 106 13.73 -15.59 22.81
C GLU A 106 13.37 -14.33 22.05
N VAL A 107 14.07 -14.09 20.95
CA VAL A 107 13.68 -13.11 19.94
C VAL A 107 12.84 -13.82 18.89
N HIS A 108 11.59 -13.38 18.77
CA HIS A 108 10.59 -13.92 17.85
C HIS A 108 10.51 -12.98 16.64
N TYR A 109 10.82 -13.50 15.46
CA TYR A 109 10.64 -12.83 14.20
C TYR A 109 9.44 -13.42 13.48
N THR A 110 8.47 -12.58 13.15
CA THR A 110 7.27 -12.96 12.39
C THR A 110 7.25 -12.18 11.09
N ILE A 111 7.11 -12.88 9.97
CA ILE A 111 6.87 -12.27 8.66
C ILE A 111 5.57 -12.84 8.11
N LYS A 112 4.63 -11.98 7.74
CA LYS A 112 3.34 -12.38 7.19
C LYS A 112 2.92 -11.51 6.02
N GLU A 113 2.24 -12.13 5.07
CA GLU A 113 1.47 -11.39 4.07
C GLU A 113 0.19 -10.85 4.72
N LYS A 114 -0.06 -9.55 4.59
CA LYS A 114 -1.31 -8.94 5.05
C LYS A 114 -2.35 -9.00 3.94
N SER A 115 -3.51 -9.56 4.26
CA SER A 115 -4.69 -9.47 3.38
C SER A 115 -5.21 -8.04 3.39
N ILE A 116 -5.38 -7.46 2.19
CA ILE A 116 -5.85 -6.08 2.02
C ILE A 116 -7.22 -6.10 1.35
N PRO A 117 -8.23 -5.39 1.89
CA PRO A 117 -9.52 -5.28 1.24
C PRO A 117 -9.41 -4.47 -0.05
N HIS A 118 -10.13 -4.88 -1.09
CA HIS A 118 -10.10 -4.20 -2.37
C HIS A 118 -11.25 -3.19 -2.52
N ARG A 119 -10.92 -2.01 -3.05
CA ARG A 119 -11.91 -0.99 -3.42
C ARG A 119 -12.71 -1.47 -4.62
N LYS A 120 -14.00 -1.15 -4.65
CA LYS A 120 -14.85 -1.47 -5.80
C LYS A 120 -14.50 -0.53 -6.96
N ILE A 121 -14.27 -1.10 -8.13
CA ILE A 121 -14.08 -0.36 -9.39
C ILE A 121 -15.30 -0.62 -10.25
N ARG A 122 -15.92 0.44 -10.75
CA ARG A 122 -17.11 0.39 -11.60
C ARG A 122 -16.82 1.07 -12.93
N LEU A 123 -17.00 0.33 -14.02
CA LEU A 123 -16.95 0.91 -15.36
C LEU A 123 -18.06 1.94 -15.51
N LYS A 124 -17.73 3.14 -16.01
CA LYS A 124 -18.70 4.18 -16.37
C LYS A 124 -18.84 4.31 -17.88
N ASN A 125 -17.72 4.37 -18.58
CA ASN A 125 -17.69 4.51 -20.03
C ASN A 125 -16.52 3.74 -20.64
N TYR A 126 -16.75 3.21 -21.84
CA TYR A 126 -15.74 2.56 -22.68
C TYR A 126 -15.93 3.02 -24.12
N GLU A 127 -14.87 3.56 -24.71
CA GLU A 127 -14.86 3.98 -26.11
C GLU A 127 -13.68 3.34 -26.85
N LEU A 128 -13.95 2.87 -28.07
CA LEU A 128 -12.94 2.39 -29.01
C LEU A 128 -13.10 3.10 -30.34
N ASP A 129 -12.11 3.91 -30.69
CA ASP A 129 -11.96 4.50 -32.02
C ASP A 129 -11.47 3.40 -32.98
N LYS A 130 -12.39 2.89 -33.79
CA LYS A 130 -12.14 1.76 -34.71
C LYS A 130 -11.24 2.16 -35.88
N ASP A 131 -11.22 3.43 -36.27
CA ASP A 131 -10.44 3.93 -37.40
C ASP A 131 -8.96 4.02 -37.05
N LYS A 132 -8.64 4.41 -35.82
CA LYS A 132 -7.25 4.37 -35.30
C LYS A 132 -6.80 2.97 -34.90
N CYS A 133 -7.72 2.03 -34.69
CA CYS A 133 -7.41 0.70 -34.20
C CYS A 133 -6.80 -0.20 -35.29
N VAL A 134 -5.51 -0.48 -35.11
CA VAL A 134 -4.73 -1.41 -35.98
C VAL A 134 -4.86 -2.88 -35.58
N LYS A 135 -5.71 -3.21 -34.60
CA LYS A 135 -6.02 -4.60 -34.19
C LYS A 135 -4.75 -5.43 -33.86
N CYS A 136 -3.83 -4.81 -33.10
CA CYS A 136 -2.53 -5.39 -32.73
C CYS A 136 -2.59 -6.42 -31.58
N GLY A 137 -3.72 -6.50 -30.85
CA GLY A 137 -3.92 -7.49 -29.78
C GLY A 137 -3.27 -7.18 -28.42
N ILE A 138 -2.52 -6.08 -28.27
CA ILE A 138 -1.88 -5.74 -26.98
C ILE A 138 -2.93 -5.53 -25.87
N CYS A 139 -4.06 -4.89 -26.18
CA CYS A 139 -5.15 -4.70 -25.23
C CYS A 139 -5.75 -6.03 -24.72
N ALA A 140 -5.92 -7.02 -25.60
CA ALA A 140 -6.41 -8.35 -25.25
C ALA A 140 -5.42 -9.06 -24.32
N ARG A 141 -4.12 -8.97 -24.60
CA ARG A 141 -3.06 -9.59 -23.78
C ARG A 141 -3.06 -9.10 -22.32
N TYR A 142 -3.35 -7.82 -22.10
CA TYR A 142 -3.36 -7.23 -20.75
C TYR A 142 -4.76 -7.13 -20.13
N CYS A 143 -5.79 -7.70 -20.77
CA CYS A 143 -7.13 -7.73 -20.22
C CYS A 143 -7.26 -8.87 -19.20
N PRO A 144 -7.34 -8.61 -17.87
CA PRO A 144 -7.33 -9.66 -16.86
C PRO A 144 -8.59 -10.54 -16.88
N THR A 145 -9.70 -10.02 -17.39
CA THR A 145 -10.99 -10.71 -17.41
C THR A 145 -11.28 -11.40 -18.75
N GLY A 146 -10.43 -11.22 -19.76
CA GLY A 146 -10.69 -11.72 -21.11
C GLY A 146 -11.83 -11.02 -21.85
N ALA A 147 -12.27 -9.83 -21.38
CA ALA A 147 -13.32 -9.03 -21.99
C ALA A 147 -13.01 -8.58 -23.44
N ILE A 148 -11.74 -8.54 -23.84
CA ILE A 148 -11.31 -8.11 -25.18
C ILE A 148 -10.71 -9.31 -25.93
N LYS A 149 -11.29 -9.63 -27.10
CA LYS A 149 -10.76 -10.61 -28.04
C LYS A 149 -10.33 -9.91 -29.32
N VAL A 150 -9.15 -10.27 -29.84
CA VAL A 150 -8.61 -9.68 -31.08
C VAL A 150 -8.12 -10.77 -32.00
N VAL A 151 -8.63 -10.77 -33.23
CA VAL A 151 -8.02 -11.49 -34.34
C VAL A 151 -7.10 -10.51 -35.05
N ILE A 152 -5.79 -10.74 -34.97
CA ILE A 152 -4.76 -9.79 -35.41
C ILE A 152 -5.02 -9.31 -36.83
N ARG A 153 -5.02 -7.97 -37.01
CA ARG A 153 -5.30 -7.27 -38.27
C ARG A 153 -6.69 -7.52 -38.89
N LYS A 154 -7.55 -8.35 -38.29
CA LYS A 154 -8.88 -8.69 -38.82
C LYS A 154 -10.01 -8.05 -38.02
N SER A 155 -10.20 -8.45 -36.77
CA SER A 155 -11.34 -8.02 -35.95
C SER A 155 -10.96 -7.78 -34.48
N ILE A 156 -11.81 -7.01 -33.79
CA ILE A 156 -11.76 -6.78 -32.35
C ILE A 156 -13.19 -6.88 -31.82
N ASP A 157 -13.36 -7.64 -30.75
CA ASP A 157 -14.62 -7.87 -30.06
C ASP A 157 -14.44 -7.54 -28.57
N VAL A 158 -15.41 -6.83 -27.99
CA VAL A 158 -15.34 -6.34 -26.61
C VAL A 158 -16.65 -6.68 -25.91
N ASN A 159 -16.59 -7.57 -24.94
CA ASN A 159 -17.71 -7.90 -24.06
C ASN A 159 -17.60 -7.07 -22.77
N LEU A 160 -18.48 -6.06 -22.64
CA LEU A 160 -18.47 -5.15 -21.50
C LEU A 160 -19.01 -5.78 -20.22
N ASP A 161 -19.79 -6.87 -20.28
CA ASP A 161 -20.27 -7.59 -19.09
C ASP A 161 -19.11 -8.26 -18.32
N LEU A 162 -18.03 -8.58 -19.03
CA LEU A 162 -16.79 -9.09 -18.44
C LEU A 162 -15.81 -7.98 -18.04
N CYS A 163 -16.10 -6.71 -18.36
CA CYS A 163 -15.17 -5.61 -18.14
C CYS A 163 -15.23 -5.12 -16.68
N MET A 164 -14.11 -5.21 -15.97
CA MET A 164 -14.00 -4.70 -14.60
C MET A 164 -13.60 -3.22 -14.48
N GLY A 165 -13.51 -2.49 -15.60
CA GLY A 165 -13.14 -1.06 -15.59
C GLY A 165 -11.68 -0.76 -15.22
N CYS A 166 -10.76 -1.73 -15.25
CA CYS A 166 -9.39 -1.46 -14.80
C CYS A 166 -8.61 -0.46 -15.67
N GLY A 167 -9.01 -0.24 -16.93
CA GLY A 167 -8.32 0.70 -17.84
C GLY A 167 -6.98 0.21 -18.42
N ALA A 168 -6.55 -1.03 -18.13
CA ALA A 168 -5.31 -1.61 -18.65
C ALA A 168 -5.19 -1.47 -20.17
N CYS A 169 -6.26 -1.75 -20.91
CA CYS A 169 -6.31 -1.68 -22.37
C CYS A 169 -6.02 -0.26 -22.91
N ALA A 170 -6.50 0.79 -22.25
CA ALA A 170 -6.24 2.18 -22.62
C ALA A 170 -4.78 2.59 -22.36
N GLU A 171 -4.23 2.19 -21.21
CA GLU A 171 -2.84 2.50 -20.85
C GLU A 171 -1.85 1.86 -21.81
N VAL A 172 -2.06 0.59 -22.18
CA VAL A 172 -1.14 -0.16 -23.07
C VAL A 172 -1.39 0.07 -24.55
N CYS A 173 -2.47 0.76 -24.95
CA CYS A 173 -2.77 1.00 -26.36
C CYS A 173 -1.73 1.97 -26.97
N PRO A 174 -0.94 1.54 -27.98
CA PRO A 174 0.07 2.41 -28.60
C PRO A 174 -0.56 3.49 -29.50
N LYS A 175 -1.76 3.24 -30.02
CA LYS A 175 -2.51 4.19 -30.84
C LYS A 175 -3.43 5.12 -30.04
N LYS A 176 -3.50 4.92 -28.71
CA LYS A 176 -4.37 5.69 -27.79
C LYS A 176 -5.82 5.82 -28.29
N CYS A 177 -6.32 4.74 -28.89
CA CYS A 177 -7.65 4.66 -29.48
C CYS A 177 -8.70 4.07 -28.54
N ILE A 178 -8.35 3.80 -27.28
CA ILE A 178 -9.27 3.25 -26.26
C ILE A 178 -9.33 4.26 -25.12
N LYS A 179 -10.54 4.62 -24.70
CA LYS A 179 -10.80 5.35 -23.46
C LYS A 179 -11.57 4.45 -22.51
N VAL A 180 -11.20 4.51 -21.23
CA VAL A 180 -11.90 3.83 -20.15
C VAL A 180 -12.06 4.83 -19.02
N GLU A 181 -13.30 5.04 -18.62
CA GLU A 181 -13.66 5.85 -17.47
C GLU A 181 -14.28 4.95 -16.42
N SER A 182 -13.85 5.12 -15.18
CA SER A 182 -14.28 4.26 -14.09
C SER A 182 -14.34 5.05 -12.80
N GLU A 183 -15.27 4.64 -11.95
CA GLU A 183 -15.42 5.13 -10.60
C GLU A 183 -14.73 4.15 -9.65
N ILE A 184 -13.93 4.69 -8.73
CA ILE A 184 -13.26 3.93 -7.69
C ILE A 184 -13.93 4.32 -6.37
N GLY A 185 -14.47 3.35 -5.64
CA GLY A 185 -15.06 3.62 -4.31
C GLY A 185 -14.04 4.16 -3.32
N ASP A 186 -14.47 4.69 -2.18
CA ASP A 186 -13.58 5.33 -1.21
C ASP A 186 -12.50 4.40 -0.65
N VAL A 187 -11.44 4.98 -0.09
CA VAL A 187 -10.40 4.24 0.64
C VAL A 187 -11.02 3.54 1.84
N ILE A 188 -10.79 2.24 1.97
CA ILE A 188 -11.31 1.43 3.06
C ILE A 188 -10.42 1.66 4.29
N LYS A 189 -10.98 2.29 5.32
CA LYS A 189 -10.27 2.53 6.58
C LYS A 189 -10.25 1.27 7.44
N THR A 190 -9.13 0.56 7.42
CA THR A 190 -8.88 -0.63 8.25
C THR A 190 -8.36 -0.29 9.64
N ARG A 191 -7.91 0.95 9.85
CA ARG A 191 -7.33 1.44 11.10
C ARG A 191 -8.07 2.67 11.62
N ASP A 192 -7.89 2.97 12.89
CA ASP A 192 -8.29 4.24 13.50
C ASP A 192 -7.08 4.91 14.15
N ILE A 193 -7.19 6.21 14.40
CA ILE A 193 -6.12 7.04 14.97
C ILE A 193 -6.71 8.07 15.93
N GLU A 194 -6.01 8.34 17.02
CA GLU A 194 -6.44 9.31 18.02
C GLU A 194 -5.26 10.02 18.69
N VAL A 195 -5.50 11.26 19.10
CA VAL A 195 -4.58 12.09 19.87
C VAL A 195 -5.04 12.12 21.32
N ASN A 196 -4.20 11.63 22.22
CA ASN A 196 -4.34 11.86 23.65
C ASN A 196 -3.90 13.31 23.95
N ARG A 197 -4.87 14.17 24.29
CA ARG A 197 -4.62 15.59 24.54
C ARG A 197 -3.82 15.84 25.83
N ASP A 198 -3.94 14.97 26.83
CA ASP A 198 -3.21 15.11 28.10
C ASP A 198 -1.71 14.86 27.94
N LEU A 199 -1.35 13.92 27.05
CA LEU A 199 0.05 13.64 26.71
C LEU A 199 0.62 14.60 25.66
N CYS A 200 -0.24 15.23 24.86
CA CYS A 200 0.21 16.12 23.78
C CYS A 200 0.82 17.40 24.35
N VAL A 201 2.09 17.65 24.02
CA VAL A 201 2.83 18.84 24.48
C VAL A 201 2.82 20.00 23.48
N GLY A 202 2.09 19.89 22.37
CA GLY A 202 1.96 20.98 21.41
C GLY A 202 3.23 21.29 20.60
N CYS A 203 4.11 20.32 20.35
CA CYS A 203 5.37 20.56 19.62
C CYS A 203 5.22 20.68 18.10
N MET A 204 4.04 20.41 17.54
CA MET A 204 3.68 20.54 16.12
C MET A 204 4.48 19.69 15.11
N VAL A 205 5.42 18.84 15.55
CA VAL A 205 6.18 17.93 14.67
C VAL A 205 5.26 17.08 13.79
N CYS A 206 4.14 16.58 14.33
CA CYS A 206 3.21 15.76 13.55
C CYS A 206 2.45 16.54 12.46
N VAL A 207 2.33 17.86 12.59
CA VAL A 207 1.73 18.74 11.57
C VAL A 207 2.68 18.81 10.37
N GLU A 208 3.94 19.14 10.62
CA GLU A 208 4.99 19.24 9.58
C GLU A 208 5.24 17.91 8.87
N GLU A 209 5.18 16.80 9.61
CA GLU A 209 5.46 15.46 9.11
C GLU A 209 4.25 14.80 8.43
N CYS A 210 3.08 15.45 8.39
CA CYS A 210 1.90 14.87 7.77
C CYS A 210 2.00 14.95 6.24
N PRO A 211 2.13 13.84 5.50
CA PRO A 211 2.38 13.87 4.06
C PRO A 211 1.19 14.36 3.22
N ILE A 212 0.03 14.53 3.86
CA ILE A 212 -1.22 14.96 3.21
C ILE A 212 -1.89 16.13 3.95
N ASN A 213 -1.18 16.76 4.91
CA ASN A 213 -1.62 17.98 5.59
C ASN A 213 -3.01 17.93 6.25
N VAL A 214 -3.37 16.79 6.86
CA VAL A 214 -4.68 16.61 7.55
C VAL A 214 -4.62 16.80 9.06
N ILE A 215 -3.50 17.31 9.58
CA ILE A 215 -3.29 17.57 11.01
C ILE A 215 -3.11 19.07 11.16
N GLU A 216 -3.90 19.67 12.05
CA GLU A 216 -3.92 21.11 12.29
C GLU A 216 -3.75 21.42 13.77
N GLN A 217 -3.29 22.64 14.07
CA GLN A 217 -3.24 23.14 15.44
C GLN A 217 -4.66 23.41 15.95
N ASP A 218 -4.94 22.98 17.18
CA ASP A 218 -6.21 23.17 17.87
C ASP A 218 -5.93 23.63 19.31
N GLY A 219 -5.90 24.95 19.49
CA GLY A 219 -5.42 25.59 20.72
C GLY A 219 -3.92 25.37 20.92
N ASP A 220 -3.55 24.82 22.08
CA ASP A 220 -2.17 24.41 22.40
C ASP A 220 -1.85 22.98 21.95
N LYS A 221 -2.82 22.25 21.37
CA LYS A 221 -2.69 20.86 20.92
C LYS A 221 -2.86 20.76 19.41
N VAL A 222 -3.07 19.53 18.94
CA VAL A 222 -3.34 19.21 17.54
C VAL A 222 -4.63 18.42 17.40
N LYS A 223 -5.25 18.53 16.22
CA LYS A 223 -6.40 17.73 15.81
C LYS A 223 -6.11 17.08 14.46
N ILE A 224 -6.59 15.85 14.26
CA ILE A 224 -6.46 15.12 13.00
C ILE A 224 -7.84 15.10 12.32
N ASN A 225 -7.92 15.55 11.08
CA ASN A 225 -9.09 15.29 10.24
C ASN A 225 -9.12 13.80 9.88
N LYS A 226 -9.91 13.03 10.63
CA LYS A 226 -10.00 11.59 10.48
C LYS A 226 -10.64 11.18 9.15
N ASP A 227 -11.43 12.05 8.52
CA ASP A 227 -12.12 11.76 7.27
C ASP A 227 -11.16 11.74 6.07
N GLU A 228 -10.19 12.64 6.07
CA GLU A 228 -9.17 12.73 5.02
C GLU A 228 -7.90 11.91 5.34
N CYS A 229 -7.70 11.52 6.60
CA CYS A 229 -6.52 10.77 7.00
C CYS A 229 -6.37 9.43 6.26
N ILE A 230 -5.23 9.25 5.60
CA ILE A 230 -4.84 8.01 4.89
C ILE A 230 -4.23 6.95 5.81
N LEU A 231 -4.16 7.22 7.13
CA LEU A 231 -3.69 6.27 8.15
C LEU A 231 -2.28 5.72 7.84
N CYS A 232 -1.36 6.58 7.38
CA CYS A 232 0.02 6.16 7.09
C CYS A 232 0.83 5.88 8.36
N GLY A 233 0.48 6.49 9.49
CA GLY A 233 1.14 6.29 10.77
C GLY A 233 2.38 7.16 11.01
N ARG A 234 2.76 8.03 10.06
CA ARG A 234 3.93 8.92 10.21
C ARG A 234 3.87 9.76 11.48
N CYS A 235 2.71 10.34 11.79
CA CYS A 235 2.48 11.12 13.00
C CYS A 235 2.62 10.31 14.30
N VAL A 236 2.37 8.99 14.27
CA VAL A 236 2.60 8.09 15.41
C VAL A 236 4.09 7.89 15.61
N GLU A 237 4.84 7.64 14.54
CA GLU A 237 6.29 7.39 14.58
C GLU A 237 7.09 8.61 15.08
N VAL A 238 6.70 9.82 14.69
CA VAL A 238 7.42 11.06 15.03
C VAL A 238 7.00 11.66 16.38
N CYS A 239 5.97 11.14 17.04
CA CYS A 239 5.47 11.71 18.29
C CYS A 239 6.41 11.38 19.46
N PRO A 240 7.16 12.34 20.02
CA PRO A 240 8.18 12.06 21.05
C PRO A 240 7.57 11.62 22.39
N VAL A 241 6.31 11.94 22.61
CA VAL A 241 5.57 11.69 23.86
C VAL A 241 4.49 10.60 23.70
N ASN A 242 4.46 9.91 22.54
CA ASN A 242 3.48 8.86 22.24
C ASN A 242 2.01 9.29 22.46
N ALA A 243 1.72 10.58 22.23
CA ALA A 243 0.36 11.13 22.34
C ALA A 243 -0.56 10.65 21.22
N ILE A 244 -0.03 10.21 20.08
CA ILE A 244 -0.82 9.74 18.93
C ILE A 244 -0.77 8.22 18.88
N LYS A 245 -1.95 7.57 18.88
CA LYS A 245 -2.07 6.11 18.79
C LYS A 245 -2.87 5.71 17.56
N MET A 246 -2.48 4.60 16.95
CA MET A 246 -3.18 4.00 15.81
C MET A 246 -3.37 2.50 16.06
N TRP A 247 -4.54 1.96 15.69
CA TRP A 247 -4.89 0.55 15.88
C TRP A 247 -5.77 0.03 14.74
N GLU A 248 -5.82 -1.29 14.56
CA GLU A 248 -6.71 -1.93 13.59
C GLU A 248 -8.16 -1.90 14.10
N LYS A 249 -9.11 -1.60 13.22
CA LYS A 249 -10.54 -1.68 13.52
C LYS A 249 -10.94 -3.14 13.63
N LYS A 250 -11.68 -3.48 14.69
CA LYS A 250 -12.29 -4.79 14.88
C LYS A 250 -13.53 -4.94 14.01
#